data_AF-A0A2D5V5P9-F1
#
_entry.id   AF-A0A2D5V5P9-F1
#
_cell.length_a   1.000
_cell.length_b   1.000
_cell.length_c   1.000
_cell.angle_alpha   90.00
_cell.angle_beta   90.00
_cell.angle_gamma   90.00
#
_symmetry.space_group_name_H-M   'P 1'
#
loop_
_entity.id
_entity.type
_entity.pdbx_description
1 polymer ?
#
loop_
_entity_poly.entity_id
_entity_poly.type
_entity_poly.pdbx_seq_one_letter_code
_entity_poly.pdbx_strand_id
1 'polypeptide(L)'
;MSQLLKYRCESEVFFKDYLPDEFFINLSEEQRISFRKLRESHLLVQKKNKKLSVLKKEIKEKQKELKELTASIGTKNHPNSHKGKLHVASQSMQELSKLFKFSISVGLRYHDTSLKKNPKFYLRVKSHDNNFKNIYVGRPNDIKKSLFKIRNFSFENYNNDDLKLEIRLLYTVYIRNFVWGKNWKTFFNQKHQLKDVEQWCLSMSNEFLRW
;
A
#
# COMPACT_ATOMS: atom_id res chain seq x y z
N MET A 1 11.74 35.63 55.38
CA MET A 1 11.96 35.19 53.99
C MET A 1 13.07 34.14 53.98
N SER A 2 12.73 32.85 54.10
CA SER A 2 13.69 31.78 53.90
C SER A 2 13.72 31.43 52.41
N GLN A 3 14.73 31.93 51.69
CA GLN A 3 15.11 31.32 50.41
C GLN A 3 15.59 29.91 50.73
N LEU A 4 14.67 28.95 50.72
CA LEU A 4 15.00 27.52 50.68
C LEU A 4 15.89 27.35 49.45
N LEU A 5 17.18 27.12 49.69
CA LEU A 5 18.11 26.64 48.68
C LEU A 5 17.42 25.45 48.02
N LYS A 6 17.00 25.60 46.76
CA LYS A 6 16.54 24.48 45.96
C LYS A 6 17.73 23.57 45.73
N TYR A 7 17.99 22.69 46.69
CA TYR A 7 19.03 21.68 46.58
C TYR A 7 18.73 20.85 45.32
N ARG A 8 19.76 20.59 44.51
CA ARG A 8 19.69 19.69 43.33
C ARG A 8 18.99 18.35 43.63
N CYS A 9 18.97 17.95 44.89
CA CYS A 9 18.38 16.72 45.43
C CYS A 9 16.86 16.63 45.33
N GLU A 10 16.14 17.70 45.00
CA GLU A 10 14.66 17.68 44.98
C GLU A 10 14.09 16.78 43.86
N SER A 11 14.91 16.41 42.86
CA SER A 11 14.46 15.65 41.67
C SER A 11 15.24 14.37 41.36
N GLU A 12 16.30 14.05 42.11
CA GLU A 12 17.18 12.91 41.83
C GLU A 12 17.20 11.93 43.00
N VAL A 13 16.86 10.67 42.72
CA VAL A 13 16.90 9.54 43.67
C VAL A 13 18.36 9.28 44.05
N PHE A 14 18.88 10.02 45.03
CA PHE A 14 20.32 10.22 45.21
C PHE A 14 21.07 9.13 46.00
N PHE A 15 20.40 8.08 46.48
CA PHE A 15 21.05 7.19 47.46
C PHE A 15 22.02 6.14 46.88
N LYS A 16 22.23 6.07 45.55
CA LYS A 16 23.12 5.06 44.92
C LYS A 16 24.27 5.61 44.07
N ASP A 17 24.28 6.91 43.75
CA ASP A 17 25.22 7.49 42.79
C ASP A 17 26.37 8.28 43.43
N TYR A 18 26.30 8.54 44.73
CA TYR A 18 27.29 9.31 45.48
C TYR A 18 27.70 8.58 46.76
N LEU A 19 29.01 8.36 46.91
CA LEU A 19 29.64 7.91 48.16
C LEU A 19 30.56 9.05 48.61
N PRO A 20 30.44 9.56 49.85
CA PRO A 20 31.32 10.61 50.34
C PRO A 20 32.79 10.17 50.30
N ASP A 21 33.68 11.12 50.03
CA ASP A 21 35.10 10.84 49.81
C ASP A 21 35.75 10.16 51.03
N GLU A 22 35.37 10.57 52.24
CA GLU A 22 35.79 9.98 53.51
C GLU A 22 35.52 8.46 53.59
N PHE A 23 34.37 8.01 53.04
CA PHE A 23 34.01 6.61 52.99
C PHE A 23 34.69 5.88 51.82
N PHE A 24 34.84 6.55 50.66
CA PHE A 24 35.49 5.95 49.49
C PHE A 24 37.00 5.71 49.72
N ILE A 25 37.68 6.62 50.42
CA ILE A 25 39.10 6.49 50.77
C ILE A 25 39.34 5.26 51.66
N ASN A 26 38.37 4.89 52.51
CA ASN A 26 38.46 3.72 53.38
C ASN A 26 38.17 2.37 52.69
N LEU A 27 37.75 2.37 51.42
CA LEU A 27 37.51 1.14 50.66
C LEU A 27 38.81 0.52 50.12
N SER A 28 38.85 -0.82 50.05
CA SER A 28 39.90 -1.55 49.32
C SER A 28 39.81 -1.31 47.81
N GLU A 29 40.88 -1.61 47.08
CA GLU A 29 40.91 -1.43 45.62
C GLU A 29 39.79 -2.24 44.92
N GLU A 30 39.57 -3.49 45.31
CA GLU A 30 38.50 -4.33 44.79
C GLU A 30 37.09 -3.75 45.05
N GLN A 31 36.89 -3.18 46.23
CA GLN A 31 35.64 -2.52 46.61
C GLN A 31 35.42 -1.24 45.80
N ARG A 32 36.47 -0.45 45.55
CA ARG A 32 36.41 0.75 44.70
C ARG A 32 36.06 0.41 43.25
N ILE A 33 36.64 -0.65 42.69
CA ILE A 33 36.32 -1.15 41.34
C ILE A 33 34.85 -1.60 41.28
N SER A 34 34.39 -2.34 42.28
CA SER A 34 33.02 -2.82 42.36
C SER A 34 32.01 -1.67 42.49
N PHE A 35 32.34 -0.65 43.29
CA PHE A 35 31.52 0.55 43.43
C PHE A 35 31.40 1.33 42.12
N ARG A 36 32.49 1.51 41.37
CA ARG A 36 32.46 2.17 40.05
C ARG A 36 31.56 1.43 39.05
N LYS A 37 31.71 0.09 38.97
CA LYS A 37 30.85 -0.76 38.12
C LYS A 37 29.37 -0.66 38.49
N LEU A 38 29.07 -0.63 39.80
CA LEU A 38 27.71 -0.48 40.31
C LEU A 38 27.09 0.86 39.87
N ARG A 39 27.83 1.96 40.05
CA ARG A 39 27.39 3.31 39.66
C ARG A 39 27.16 3.43 38.15
N GLU A 40 28.10 2.96 37.34
CA GLU A 40 27.95 2.98 35.87
C GLU A 40 26.72 2.18 35.42
N SER A 41 26.52 0.98 35.99
CA SER A 41 25.35 0.15 35.72
C SER A 41 24.06 0.85 36.12
N HIS A 42 24.03 1.53 37.26
CA HIS A 42 22.86 2.28 37.72
C HIS A 42 22.49 3.41 36.74
N LEU A 43 23.47 4.21 36.30
CA LEU A 43 23.27 5.27 35.32
C LEU A 43 22.74 4.73 33.98
N LEU A 44 23.26 3.58 33.53
CA LEU A 44 22.77 2.91 32.32
C LEU A 44 21.30 2.50 32.48
N VAL A 45 20.95 1.84 33.59
CA VAL A 45 19.57 1.44 33.89
C VAL A 45 18.64 2.66 33.93
N GLN A 46 19.05 3.75 34.59
CA GLN A 46 18.25 4.98 34.66
C GLN A 46 18.02 5.59 33.27
N LYS A 47 19.07 5.67 32.44
CA LYS A 47 18.96 6.14 31.04
C LYS A 47 18.01 5.27 30.22
N LYS A 48 18.10 3.95 30.35
CA LYS A 48 17.23 3.00 29.64
C LYS A 48 15.78 3.10 30.10
N ASN A 49 15.54 3.25 31.41
CA ASN A 49 14.21 3.46 31.97
C ASN A 49 13.56 4.77 31.49
N LYS A 50 14.33 5.87 31.39
CA LYS A 50 13.86 7.12 30.80
C LYS A 50 13.41 6.93 29.35
N LYS A 51 14.24 6.26 28.52
CA LYS A 51 13.87 5.94 27.13
C LYS A 51 12.63 5.04 27.04
N LEU A 52 12.53 4.04 27.90
CA LEU A 52 11.39 3.13 27.96
C LEU A 52 10.10 3.85 28.34
N SER A 53 10.17 4.84 29.24
CA SER A 53 9.02 5.69 29.59
C SER A 53 8.52 6.51 28.40
N VAL A 54 9.44 7.10 27.62
CA VAL A 54 9.10 7.83 26.38
C VAL A 54 8.43 6.92 25.36
N LEU A 55 9.04 5.76 25.07
CA LEU A 55 8.49 4.79 24.13
C LEU A 55 7.11 4.28 24.56
N LYS A 56 6.88 4.06 25.86
CA LYS A 56 5.57 3.67 26.38
C LYS A 56 4.51 4.74 26.14
N LYS A 57 4.85 6.03 26.23
CA LYS A 57 3.94 7.14 25.93
C LYS A 57 3.61 7.17 24.44
N GLU A 58 4.62 7.07 23.57
CA GLU A 58 4.43 7.03 22.11
C GLU A 58 3.54 5.85 21.68
N ILE A 59 3.75 4.66 22.24
CA ILE A 59 2.90 3.49 21.98
C ILE A 59 1.45 3.78 22.38
N LYS A 60 1.22 4.42 23.52
CA LYS A 60 -0.12 4.76 23.99
C LYS A 60 -0.82 5.77 23.07
N GLU A 61 -0.09 6.78 22.59
CA GLU A 61 -0.59 7.75 21.62
C GLU A 61 -0.93 7.08 20.29
N LYS A 62 -0.04 6.24 19.77
CA LYS A 62 -0.26 5.49 18.52
C LYS A 62 -1.43 4.51 18.63
N GLN A 63 -1.63 3.87 19.78
CA GLN A 63 -2.80 3.05 20.04
C GLN A 63 -4.10 3.85 20.04
N LYS A 64 -4.08 5.08 20.56
CA LYS A 64 -5.24 5.98 20.52
C LYS A 64 -5.59 6.38 19.08
N GLU A 65 -4.58 6.79 18.31
CA GLU A 65 -4.70 7.12 16.89
C GLU A 65 -5.28 5.94 16.09
N LEU A 66 -4.76 4.72 16.33
CA LEU A 66 -5.29 3.50 15.73
C LEU A 66 -6.77 3.27 16.08
N LYS A 67 -7.16 3.49 17.34
CA LYS A 67 -8.55 3.34 17.79
C LYS A 67 -9.48 4.36 17.11
N GLU A 68 -9.04 5.61 16.97
CA GLU A 68 -9.81 6.67 16.29
C GLU A 68 -9.98 6.36 14.79
N LEU A 69 -8.91 5.94 14.12
CA LEU A 69 -8.95 5.55 12.71
C LEU A 69 -9.84 4.33 12.47
N THR A 70 -9.73 3.29 13.31
CA THR A 70 -10.56 2.09 13.19
C THR A 70 -12.05 2.40 13.44
N ALA A 71 -12.37 3.27 14.39
CA ALA A 71 -13.73 3.74 14.62
C ALA A 71 -14.27 4.56 13.43
N SER A 72 -13.45 5.44 12.85
CA SER A 72 -13.79 6.25 11.67
C SER A 72 -14.06 5.39 10.43
N ILE A 73 -13.22 4.38 10.18
CA ILE A 73 -13.46 3.38 9.13
C ILE A 73 -14.74 2.59 9.43
N GLY A 74 -14.89 2.17 10.69
CA GLY A 74 -16.06 1.50 11.24
C GLY A 74 -16.45 0.22 10.52
N THR A 75 -17.75 -0.05 10.47
CA THR A 75 -18.32 -1.24 9.84
C THR A 75 -19.48 -0.87 8.92
N LYS A 76 -19.85 -1.76 7.99
CA LYS A 76 -20.99 -1.56 7.09
C LYS A 76 -22.32 -1.30 7.83
N ASN A 77 -22.45 -1.77 9.08
CA ASN A 77 -23.66 -1.65 9.90
C ASN A 77 -23.76 -0.30 10.62
N HIS A 78 -22.73 0.55 10.56
CA HIS A 78 -22.72 1.85 11.22
C HIS A 78 -22.79 2.97 10.16
N PRO A 79 -23.98 3.53 9.85
CA PRO A 79 -24.20 4.37 8.67
C PRO A 79 -23.27 5.58 8.58
N ASN A 80 -22.91 6.17 9.72
CA ASN A 80 -22.05 7.36 9.78
C ASN A 80 -20.55 7.06 9.61
N SER A 81 -20.13 5.79 9.67
CA SER A 81 -18.74 5.39 9.39
C SER A 81 -18.47 5.38 7.88
N HIS A 82 -17.20 5.46 7.48
CA HIS A 82 -16.84 5.42 6.06
C HIS A 82 -17.34 4.14 5.36
N LYS A 83 -17.22 2.97 6.01
CA LYS A 83 -17.76 1.71 5.46
C LYS A 83 -19.28 1.70 5.40
N GLY A 84 -19.97 2.30 6.35
CA GLY A 84 -21.43 2.45 6.34
C GLY A 84 -21.90 3.34 5.18
N LYS A 85 -21.32 4.53 5.04
CA LYS A 85 -21.60 5.46 3.93
C LYS A 85 -21.36 4.81 2.58
N LEU A 86 -20.23 4.12 2.43
CA LEU A 86 -19.89 3.38 1.21
C LEU A 86 -20.92 2.28 0.93
N HIS A 87 -21.35 1.54 1.95
CA HIS A 87 -22.34 0.48 1.81
C HIS A 87 -23.69 1.01 1.30
N VAL A 88 -24.21 2.07 1.91
CA VAL A 88 -25.47 2.72 1.51
C VAL A 88 -25.38 3.23 0.07
N ALA A 89 -24.31 3.95 -0.27
CA ALA A 89 -24.09 4.43 -1.63
C ALA A 89 -23.92 3.29 -2.66
N SER A 90 -23.31 2.18 -2.25
CA SER A 90 -23.16 1.00 -3.11
C SER A 90 -24.48 0.28 -3.34
N GLN A 91 -25.37 0.26 -2.35
CA GLN A 91 -26.71 -0.33 -2.48
C GLN A 91 -27.57 0.47 -3.46
N SER A 92 -27.59 1.80 -3.35
CA SER A 92 -28.36 2.64 -4.28
C SER A 92 -27.87 2.51 -5.72
N MET A 93 -26.57 2.27 -5.91
CA MET A 93 -25.95 2.08 -7.22
C MET A 93 -25.86 0.61 -7.64
N GLN A 94 -26.41 -0.34 -6.88
CA GLN A 94 -26.15 -1.77 -7.10
C GLN A 94 -26.60 -2.23 -8.49
N GLU A 95 -27.83 -1.90 -8.89
CA GLU A 95 -28.35 -2.30 -10.21
C GLU A 95 -27.58 -1.65 -11.36
N LEU A 96 -27.28 -0.35 -11.26
CA LEU A 96 -26.49 0.36 -12.27
C LEU A 96 -25.06 -0.19 -12.35
N SER A 97 -24.44 -0.52 -11.22
CA SER A 97 -23.08 -1.06 -11.16
C SER A 97 -22.98 -2.45 -11.78
N LYS A 98 -24.03 -3.28 -11.71
CA LYS A 98 -24.07 -4.60 -12.35
C LYS A 98 -23.89 -4.49 -13.86
N LEU A 99 -24.44 -3.44 -14.49
CA LEU A 99 -24.31 -3.20 -15.94
C LEU A 99 -22.85 -3.02 -16.38
N PHE A 100 -22.00 -2.49 -15.50
CA PHE A 100 -20.58 -2.23 -15.79
C PHE A 100 -19.64 -3.21 -15.09
N LYS A 101 -20.19 -4.23 -14.42
CA LYS A 101 -19.41 -5.24 -13.73
C LYS A 101 -18.93 -6.31 -14.71
N PHE A 102 -17.62 -6.49 -14.77
CA PHE A 102 -16.97 -7.54 -15.54
C PHE A 102 -15.65 -7.95 -14.90
N SER A 103 -15.09 -9.06 -15.35
CA SER A 103 -13.74 -9.48 -15.03
C SER A 103 -12.88 -9.57 -16.28
N ILE A 104 -11.58 -9.30 -16.08
CA ILE A 104 -10.55 -9.45 -17.11
C ILE A 104 -9.47 -10.39 -16.59
N SER A 105 -9.16 -11.40 -17.39
CA SER A 105 -7.99 -12.26 -17.16
C SER A 105 -7.05 -12.14 -18.35
N VAL A 106 -5.76 -11.90 -18.09
CA VAL A 106 -4.73 -11.81 -19.13
C VAL A 106 -3.87 -13.06 -19.05
N GLY A 107 -3.90 -13.86 -20.11
CA GLY A 107 -3.15 -15.10 -20.23
C GLY A 107 -2.07 -15.01 -21.28
N LEU A 108 -1.05 -15.85 -21.13
CA LEU A 108 0.00 -16.06 -22.12
C LEU A 108 -0.21 -17.40 -22.80
N ARG A 109 -0.06 -17.42 -24.12
CA ARG A 109 0.07 -18.67 -24.88
C ARG A 109 1.43 -18.71 -25.54
N TYR A 110 2.08 -19.85 -25.40
CA TYR A 110 3.32 -20.17 -26.09
C TYR A 110 2.96 -21.08 -27.27
N HIS A 111 3.53 -20.81 -28.44
CA HIS A 111 3.43 -21.76 -29.55
C HIS A 111 4.51 -22.84 -29.36
N ASP A 112 4.17 -24.08 -29.72
CA ASP A 112 4.93 -25.30 -29.46
C ASP A 112 6.15 -25.49 -30.37
N THR A 113 6.90 -24.41 -30.61
CA THR A 113 8.24 -24.53 -31.18
C THR A 113 9.21 -24.72 -30.01
N SER A 114 10.15 -25.64 -30.14
CA SER A 114 11.20 -26.08 -29.20
C SER A 114 11.95 -24.99 -28.41
N LEU A 115 11.71 -23.73 -28.74
CA LEU A 115 12.18 -22.54 -28.07
C LEU A 115 10.93 -21.69 -27.74
N LYS A 116 10.51 -21.62 -26.46
CA LYS A 116 9.41 -20.78 -25.93
C LYS A 116 9.63 -19.25 -26.12
N LYS A 117 10.08 -18.81 -27.29
CA LYS A 117 10.63 -17.47 -27.56
C LYS A 117 9.58 -16.42 -27.91
N ASN A 118 8.36 -16.81 -28.28
CA ASN A 118 7.34 -15.89 -28.81
C ASN A 118 5.99 -16.02 -28.10
N PRO A 119 5.86 -15.56 -26.84
CA PRO A 119 4.58 -15.53 -26.17
C PRO A 119 3.58 -14.62 -26.88
N LYS A 120 2.32 -15.03 -26.86
CA LYS A 120 1.16 -14.26 -27.35
C LYS A 120 0.23 -13.96 -26.17
N PHE A 121 -0.13 -12.70 -26.01
CA PHE A 121 -1.09 -12.28 -24.99
C PHE A 121 -2.52 -12.44 -25.49
N TYR A 122 -3.34 -13.03 -24.63
CA TYR A 122 -4.78 -13.14 -24.81
C TYR A 122 -5.49 -12.62 -23.57
N LEU A 123 -6.63 -11.99 -23.79
CA LEU A 123 -7.44 -11.42 -22.76
C LEU A 123 -8.81 -12.09 -22.77
N ARG A 124 -9.25 -12.62 -21.63
CA ARG A 124 -10.62 -13.10 -21.43
C ARG A 124 -11.40 -12.05 -20.68
N VAL A 125 -12.43 -11.50 -21.33
CA VAL A 125 -13.44 -10.64 -20.70
C VAL A 125 -14.63 -11.50 -20.36
N LYS A 126 -15.16 -11.38 -19.14
CA LYS A 126 -16.41 -12.02 -18.73
C LYS A 126 -17.33 -10.97 -18.12
N SER A 127 -18.53 -10.79 -18.68
CA SER A 127 -19.54 -9.88 -18.13
C SER A 127 -20.19 -10.47 -16.88
N HIS A 128 -20.95 -9.64 -16.17
CA HIS A 128 -21.76 -10.08 -15.03
C HIS A 128 -22.67 -11.27 -15.36
N ASP A 129 -23.26 -11.29 -16.56
CA ASP A 129 -24.20 -12.33 -17.03
C ASP A 129 -23.49 -13.58 -17.57
N ASN A 130 -22.23 -13.79 -17.19
CA ASN A 130 -21.39 -14.93 -17.55
C ASN A 130 -21.02 -15.09 -19.04
N ASN A 131 -21.46 -14.19 -19.92
CA ASN A 131 -20.98 -14.14 -21.30
C ASN A 131 -19.48 -13.81 -21.32
N PHE A 132 -18.71 -14.47 -22.19
CA PHE A 132 -17.27 -14.25 -22.28
C PHE A 132 -16.77 -14.07 -23.70
N LYS A 133 -15.65 -13.36 -23.82
CA LYS A 133 -14.92 -13.15 -25.07
C LYS A 133 -13.44 -13.31 -24.85
N ASN A 134 -12.77 -14.05 -25.74
CA ASN A 134 -11.32 -14.07 -25.79
C ASN A 134 -10.85 -13.09 -26.87
N ILE A 135 -9.94 -12.21 -26.51
CA ILE A 135 -9.37 -11.18 -27.37
C ILE A 135 -7.88 -11.50 -27.51
N TYR A 136 -7.41 -11.59 -28.75
CA TYR A 136 -5.98 -11.62 -29.02
C TYR A 136 -5.45 -10.19 -28.92
N VAL A 137 -4.46 -9.98 -28.04
CA VAL A 137 -3.88 -8.65 -27.79
C VAL A 137 -2.67 -8.42 -28.69
N GLY A 138 -1.73 -9.37 -28.72
CA GLY A 138 -0.50 -9.21 -29.50
C GLY A 138 0.70 -9.92 -28.88
N ARG A 139 1.88 -9.66 -29.44
CA ARG A 139 3.17 -10.09 -28.89
C ARG A 139 3.71 -9.01 -27.94
N PRO A 140 4.62 -9.34 -27.00
CA PRO A 140 5.21 -8.37 -26.08
C PRO A 140 5.73 -7.10 -26.76
N ASN A 141 6.48 -7.23 -27.86
CA ASN A 141 7.09 -6.09 -28.55
C ASN A 141 6.04 -5.18 -29.20
N ASP A 142 4.96 -5.74 -29.75
CA ASP A 142 3.88 -4.96 -30.35
C ASP A 142 3.15 -4.16 -29.26
N ILE A 143 2.92 -4.78 -28.11
CA ILE A 143 2.28 -4.17 -26.95
C ILE A 143 3.15 -3.04 -26.40
N LYS A 144 4.47 -3.25 -26.23
CA LYS A 144 5.41 -2.21 -25.81
C LYS A 144 5.40 -1.01 -26.76
N LYS A 145 5.37 -1.25 -28.08
CA LYS A 145 5.26 -0.17 -29.08
C LYS A 145 3.95 0.61 -28.95
N SER A 146 2.82 -0.08 -28.78
CA SER A 146 1.53 0.58 -28.57
C SER A 146 1.50 1.39 -27.27
N LEU A 147 2.00 0.82 -26.16
CA LEU A 147 2.08 1.50 -24.87
C LEU A 147 2.98 2.74 -24.93
N PHE A 148 4.13 2.65 -25.62
CA PHE A 148 5.01 3.79 -25.85
C PHE A 148 4.28 4.94 -26.56
N LYS A 149 3.50 4.65 -27.61
CA LYS A 149 2.71 5.68 -28.31
C LYS A 149 1.65 6.32 -27.42
N ILE A 150 0.99 5.52 -26.58
CA ILE A 150 -0.10 5.99 -25.71
C ILE A 150 0.43 6.83 -24.55
N ARG A 151 1.56 6.44 -23.95
CA ARG A 151 2.09 7.01 -22.70
C ARG A 151 3.32 7.90 -22.86
N ASN A 152 3.94 7.89 -24.04
CA ASN A 152 5.21 8.56 -24.32
C ASN A 152 6.33 8.20 -23.31
N PHE A 153 6.40 6.94 -22.90
CA PHE A 153 7.41 6.40 -21.97
C PHE A 153 7.87 5.00 -22.43
N SER A 154 9.13 4.64 -22.17
CA SER A 154 9.70 3.35 -22.59
C SER A 154 9.26 2.19 -21.69
N PHE A 155 8.82 1.09 -22.31
CA PHE A 155 8.43 -0.15 -21.62
C PHE A 155 9.43 -1.29 -21.87
N GLU A 156 10.66 -0.98 -22.27
CA GLU A 156 11.66 -1.99 -22.62
C GLU A 156 11.97 -2.94 -21.45
N ASN A 157 12.08 -2.41 -20.24
CA ASN A 157 12.39 -3.17 -19.02
C ASN A 157 11.21 -4.00 -18.48
N TYR A 158 10.01 -3.86 -19.05
CA TYR A 158 8.83 -4.59 -18.56
C TYR A 158 8.90 -6.05 -18.95
N ASN A 159 8.76 -6.93 -17.95
CA ASN A 159 8.63 -8.36 -18.16
C ASN A 159 7.18 -8.72 -18.56
N ASN A 160 6.90 -10.01 -18.79
CA ASN A 160 5.57 -10.42 -19.22
C ASN A 160 4.47 -10.18 -18.16
N ASP A 161 4.78 -10.25 -16.87
CA ASP A 161 3.82 -10.02 -15.80
C ASP A 161 3.52 -8.52 -15.64
N ASP A 162 4.53 -7.65 -15.77
CA ASP A 162 4.33 -6.20 -15.81
C ASP A 162 3.43 -5.82 -17.00
N LEU A 163 3.68 -6.42 -18.17
CA LEU A 163 2.82 -6.22 -19.34
C LEU A 163 1.39 -6.72 -19.11
N LYS A 164 1.16 -7.80 -18.35
CA LYS A 164 -0.22 -8.23 -18.02
C LYS A 164 -0.97 -7.14 -17.25
N LEU A 165 -0.29 -6.42 -16.35
CA LEU A 165 -0.90 -5.34 -15.57
C LEU A 165 -1.29 -4.17 -16.49
N GLU A 166 -0.39 -3.75 -17.38
CA GLU A 166 -0.66 -2.68 -18.34
C GLU A 166 -1.80 -3.03 -19.29
N ILE A 167 -1.79 -4.25 -19.85
CA ILE A 167 -2.87 -4.73 -20.73
C ILE A 167 -4.20 -4.75 -19.97
N ARG A 168 -4.20 -5.22 -18.71
CA ARG A 168 -5.42 -5.26 -17.90
C ARG A 168 -5.96 -3.86 -17.66
N LEU A 169 -5.11 -2.90 -17.30
CA LEU A 169 -5.51 -1.51 -17.09
C LEU A 169 -6.11 -0.94 -18.38
N LEU A 170 -5.37 -1.03 -19.49
CA LEU A 170 -5.73 -0.47 -20.79
C LEU A 170 -7.07 -1.02 -21.31
N TYR A 171 -7.28 -2.32 -21.24
CA TYR A 171 -8.53 -2.92 -21.68
C TYR A 171 -9.67 -2.68 -20.68
N THR A 172 -9.41 -2.55 -19.38
CA THR A 172 -10.47 -2.26 -18.40
C THR A 172 -11.14 -0.93 -18.72
N VAL A 173 -10.33 0.12 -18.88
CA VAL A 173 -10.81 1.48 -19.12
C VAL A 173 -11.49 1.60 -20.49
N TYR A 174 -10.92 0.96 -21.53
CA TYR A 174 -11.53 0.86 -22.85
C TYR A 174 -12.89 0.14 -22.83
N ILE A 175 -12.96 -1.02 -22.19
CA ILE A 175 -14.19 -1.84 -22.13
C ILE A 175 -15.29 -1.09 -21.37
N ARG A 176 -14.96 -0.42 -20.26
CA ARG A 176 -15.92 0.41 -19.53
C ARG A 176 -16.51 1.49 -20.41
N ASN A 177 -15.66 2.28 -21.07
CA ASN A 177 -16.12 3.33 -21.97
C ASN A 177 -16.95 2.78 -23.13
N PHE A 178 -16.51 1.67 -23.73
CA PHE A 178 -17.22 1.05 -24.85
C PHE A 178 -18.61 0.55 -24.42
N VAL A 179 -18.71 -0.14 -23.28
CA VAL A 179 -19.98 -0.66 -22.77
C VAL A 179 -20.90 0.48 -22.32
N TRP A 180 -20.35 1.54 -21.73
CA TRP A 180 -21.08 2.77 -21.39
C TRP A 180 -21.69 3.45 -22.62
N GLY A 181 -20.91 3.67 -23.67
CA GLY A 181 -21.40 4.33 -24.88
C GLY A 181 -22.26 3.43 -25.78
N LYS A 182 -22.19 2.11 -25.60
CA LYS A 182 -22.93 1.12 -26.41
C LYS A 182 -23.66 0.13 -25.50
N ASN A 183 -23.16 -1.10 -25.39
CA ASN A 183 -23.64 -2.17 -24.51
C ASN A 183 -22.78 -3.43 -24.68
N TRP A 184 -23.01 -4.42 -23.81
CA TRP A 184 -22.36 -5.73 -23.86
C TRP A 184 -22.63 -6.53 -25.14
N LYS A 185 -23.85 -6.49 -25.68
CA LYS A 185 -24.20 -7.26 -26.89
C LYS A 185 -23.32 -6.83 -28.07
N THR A 186 -23.16 -5.53 -28.26
CA THR A 186 -22.29 -4.99 -29.32
C THR A 186 -20.83 -5.32 -29.05
N PHE A 187 -20.37 -5.27 -27.80
CA PHE A 187 -19.00 -5.68 -27.43
C PHE A 187 -18.72 -7.15 -27.79
N PHE A 188 -19.65 -8.05 -27.46
CA PHE A 188 -19.48 -9.47 -27.76
C PHE A 188 -19.49 -9.77 -29.28
N ASN A 189 -20.10 -8.91 -30.09
CA ASN A 189 -20.16 -9.10 -31.54
C ASN A 189 -19.01 -8.43 -32.32
N GLN A 190 -18.34 -7.42 -31.78
CA GLN A 190 -17.29 -6.66 -32.49
C GLN A 190 -15.88 -7.18 -32.20
N LYS A 191 -14.94 -7.08 -33.16
CA LYS A 191 -13.52 -7.35 -32.86
C LYS A 191 -12.94 -6.17 -32.07
N HIS A 192 -12.06 -6.46 -31.12
CA HIS A 192 -11.40 -5.45 -30.28
C HIS A 192 -9.90 -5.71 -30.32
N GLN A 193 -9.23 -5.21 -31.36
CA GLN A 193 -7.80 -5.39 -31.55
C GLN A 193 -7.02 -4.34 -30.76
N LEU A 194 -5.75 -4.62 -30.46
CA LEU A 194 -4.86 -3.67 -29.79
C LEU A 194 -4.80 -2.32 -30.52
N LYS A 195 -4.84 -2.32 -31.86
CA LYS A 195 -4.84 -1.09 -32.67
C LYS A 195 -6.08 -0.23 -32.44
N ASP A 196 -7.25 -0.85 -32.27
CA ASP A 196 -8.50 -0.14 -31.99
C ASP A 196 -8.43 0.54 -30.61
N VAL A 197 -7.87 -0.17 -29.63
CA VAL A 197 -7.66 0.34 -28.27
C VAL A 197 -6.61 1.46 -28.25
N GLU A 198 -5.52 1.31 -29.00
CA GLU A 198 -4.48 2.34 -29.18
C GLU A 198 -5.09 3.62 -29.74
N GLN A 199 -5.84 3.54 -30.84
CA GLN A 199 -6.49 4.70 -31.47
C GLN A 199 -7.48 5.38 -30.52
N TRP A 200 -8.27 4.59 -29.79
CA TRP A 200 -9.19 5.14 -28.79
C TRP A 200 -8.44 5.88 -27.68
N CYS A 201 -7.37 5.31 -27.13
CA CYS A 201 -6.57 5.97 -26.09
C CYS A 201 -5.98 7.28 -26.58
N LEU A 202 -5.44 7.30 -27.81
CA LEU A 202 -4.89 8.51 -28.42
C LEU A 202 -5.96 9.58 -28.64
N SER A 203 -7.17 9.19 -29.05
CA SER A 203 -8.29 10.13 -29.23
C SER A 203 -8.78 10.75 -27.92
N MET A 204 -8.62 10.02 -26.81
CA MET A 204 -9.00 10.48 -25.46
C MET A 204 -7.87 11.22 -24.74
N SER A 205 -6.65 11.25 -25.30
CA SER A 205 -5.45 11.76 -24.61
C SER A 205 -5.33 11.18 -23.20
N ASN A 206 -4.85 11.92 -22.20
CA ASN A 206 -4.68 11.42 -20.82
C ASN A 206 -6.00 11.13 -20.08
N GLU A 207 -7.16 11.52 -20.63
CA GLU A 207 -8.47 11.34 -19.99
C GLU A 207 -8.96 9.90 -20.04
N PHE A 208 -8.37 9.04 -20.88
CA PHE A 208 -8.78 7.64 -21.00
C PHE A 208 -8.69 6.89 -19.66
N LEU A 209 -7.78 7.30 -18.78
CA LEU A 209 -7.58 6.72 -17.45
C LEU A 209 -8.70 7.03 -16.45
N ARG A 210 -9.60 7.97 -16.75
CA ARG A 210 -10.73 8.32 -15.87
C ARG A 210 -11.89 7.31 -15.95
N TRP A 211 -11.90 6.46 -16.97
CA TRP A 211 -12.90 5.42 -17.20
C TRP A 211 -12.58 4.14 -16.41
#